data_AF-A0A5Q0UIC2-F1
#
_entry.id   AF-A0A5Q0UIC2-F1
#
_cell.length_a   1.000
_cell.length_b   1.000
_cell.length_c   1.000
_cell.angle_alpha   90.00
_cell.angle_beta   90.00
_cell.angle_gamma   90.00
#
_symmetry.space_group_name_H-M   'P 1'
#
loop_
_entity.id
_entity.type
_entity.pdbx_description
1 polymer ?
#
loop_
_entity_poly.entity_id
_entity_poly.type
_entity_poly.pdbx_seq_one_letter_code
_entity_poly.pdbx_strand_id
1 'polypeptide(L)'
;MTGVMNPTVNKAEAVADACREAGSGDPIATGDVRELVAHEDVDAVWVTSPSHTRVETVAAIVEEVQQGGADLVDYVTEPARGEFTAGPAGVER
;
A
#
# COMPACT_ATOMS: atom_id res chain seq x y z
N MET A 1 3.42 0.67 12.07
CA MET A 1 3.48 0.75 10.60
C MET A 1 4.66 -0.06 10.13
N THR A 2 4.44 -0.99 9.20
CA THR A 2 5.47 -1.94 8.74
C THR A 2 6.15 -1.51 7.44
N GLY A 3 5.49 -0.71 6.60
CA GLY A 3 6.11 -0.25 5.37
C GLY A 3 5.42 0.96 4.76
N VAL A 4 6.17 1.68 3.94
CA VAL A 4 5.71 2.83 3.15
C VAL A 4 6.29 2.72 1.74
N MET A 5 5.42 2.85 0.74
CA MET A 5 5.85 2.96 -0.66
C MET A 5 5.60 4.38 -1.17
N ASN A 6 6.57 4.92 -1.90
CA ASN A 6 6.40 6.10 -2.71
C ASN A 6 7.27 6.01 -3.98
N PRO A 7 6.75 6.29 -5.19
CA PRO A 7 7.56 6.28 -6.40
C PRO A 7 8.79 7.20 -6.33
N THR A 8 8.72 8.25 -5.49
CA THR A 8 9.90 9.01 -5.07
C THR A 8 10.39 8.44 -3.73
N VAL A 9 11.34 7.51 -3.75
CA VAL A 9 11.77 6.74 -2.56
C VAL A 9 12.15 7.62 -1.37
N ASN A 10 12.83 8.75 -1.58
CA ASN A 10 13.18 9.68 -0.50
C ASN A 10 11.96 10.23 0.27
N LYS A 11 10.77 10.26 -0.35
CA LYS A 11 9.53 10.62 0.35
C LYS A 11 9.03 9.48 1.24
N ALA A 12 9.21 8.22 0.81
CA ALA A 12 8.90 7.06 1.65
C ALA A 12 9.86 7.01 2.85
N GLU A 13 11.15 7.24 2.63
CA GLU A 13 12.17 7.33 3.67
C GLU A 13 11.83 8.41 4.71
N ALA A 14 11.45 9.61 4.26
CA ALA A 14 11.05 10.69 5.16
C ALA A 14 9.83 10.33 6.04
N VAL A 15 8.86 9.58 5.50
CA VAL A 15 7.73 9.09 6.30
C VAL A 15 8.18 7.99 7.27
N ALA A 16 9.07 7.10 6.84
CA ALA A 16 9.63 6.06 7.70
C ALA A 16 10.38 6.65 8.90
N ASP A 17 11.20 7.69 8.67
CA ASP A 17 11.87 8.42 9.73
C ASP A 17 10.87 9.08 10.69
N ALA A 18 9.82 9.73 10.15
CA ALA A 18 8.76 10.29 10.99
C ALA A 18 8.03 9.22 11.83
N CYS A 19 7.81 8.01 11.28
CA CYS A 19 7.25 6.90 12.04
C CYS A 19 8.17 6.44 13.18
N ARG A 20 9.48 6.35 12.94
CA ARG A 20 10.48 5.99 13.96
C ARG A 20 10.52 7.03 15.07
N GLU A 21 10.59 8.31 14.71
CA GLU A 21 10.61 9.43 15.66
C GLU A 21 9.32 9.49 16.51
N ALA A 22 8.18 9.17 15.90
CA ALA A 22 6.89 9.11 16.58
C ALA A 22 6.66 7.79 17.36
N GLY A 23 7.58 6.83 17.33
CA GLY A 23 7.42 5.52 17.96
C GLY A 23 6.29 4.67 17.37
N SER A 24 5.94 4.91 16.10
CA SER A 24 4.81 4.26 15.39
C SER A 24 5.24 3.03 14.58
N GLY A 25 6.44 2.51 14.84
CA GLY A 25 7.05 1.36 14.16
C GLY A 25 8.33 1.73 13.41
N ASP A 26 8.94 0.74 12.76
CA ASP A 26 10.15 0.87 11.94
C ASP A 26 9.86 0.36 10.53
N PRO A 27 9.21 1.17 9.68
CA PRO A 27 8.74 0.68 8.40
C PRO A 27 9.87 0.57 7.37
N ILE A 28 9.78 -0.43 6.50
CA ILE A 28 10.54 -0.42 5.25
C ILE A 28 10.10 0.75 4.37
N ALA A 29 11.05 1.34 3.64
CA ALA A 29 10.79 2.38 2.65
C ALA A 29 11.20 1.89 1.27
N THR A 30 10.26 1.90 0.31
CA THR A 30 10.52 1.41 -1.04
C THR A 30 9.87 2.28 -2.11
N GLY A 31 10.39 2.19 -3.33
CA GLY A 31 9.80 2.75 -4.54
C GLY A 31 8.84 1.79 -5.27
N ASP A 32 8.79 0.51 -4.88
CA ASP A 32 8.00 -0.52 -5.54
C ASP A 32 6.92 -1.09 -4.59
N VAL A 33 5.69 -1.16 -5.08
CA VAL A 33 4.59 -1.75 -4.31
C VAL A 33 4.77 -3.25 -4.11
N ARG A 34 5.44 -3.94 -5.04
CA ARG A 34 5.71 -5.39 -4.97
C ARG A 34 6.63 -5.71 -3.80
N GLU A 35 7.70 -4.94 -3.65
CA GLU A 35 8.62 -5.04 -2.50
C GLU A 35 7.89 -4.78 -1.18
N LEU A 36 6.94 -3.84 -1.16
CA LEU A 36 6.14 -3.55 0.04
C LEU A 36 5.25 -4.74 0.43
N VAL A 37 4.49 -5.32 -0.52
CA VAL A 37 3.54 -6.40 -0.21
C VAL A 37 4.20 -7.77 -0.04
N ALA A 38 5.41 -7.95 -0.57
CA ALA A 38 6.20 -9.17 -0.37
C ALA A 38 6.87 -9.23 1.02
N HIS A 39 6.85 -8.14 1.79
CA HIS A 39 7.44 -8.11 3.12
C HIS A 39 6.61 -8.96 4.09
N GLU A 40 7.26 -9.88 4.81
CA GLU A 40 6.59 -10.88 5.65
C GLU A 40 5.72 -10.29 6.76
N ASP A 41 6.09 -9.12 7.29
CA ASP A 41 5.33 -8.42 8.34
C ASP A 41 4.17 -7.53 7.80
N VAL A 42 3.90 -7.54 6.48
CA VAL A 42 2.84 -6.71 5.87
C VAL A 42 1.60 -7.56 5.61
N ASP A 43 0.64 -7.47 6.53
CA ASP A 43 -0.66 -8.15 6.40
C ASP A 43 -1.62 -7.43 5.43
N ALA A 44 -1.57 -6.09 5.39
CA ALA A 44 -2.50 -5.28 4.60
C ALA A 44 -1.89 -3.95 4.18
N VAL A 45 -2.40 -3.40 3.07
CA VAL A 45 -1.97 -2.08 2.56
C VAL A 45 -3.14 -1.11 2.36
N TRP A 46 -2.89 0.15 2.72
CA TRP A 46 -3.78 1.27 2.42
C TRP A 46 -3.25 2.04 1.20
N VAL A 47 -3.98 2.00 0.10
CA VAL A 47 -3.57 2.56 -1.20
C VAL A 47 -4.09 3.98 -1.35
N THR A 48 -3.21 4.96 -1.11
CA THR A 48 -3.48 6.40 -1.29
C THR A 48 -3.08 6.94 -2.66
N SER A 49 -2.78 6.07 -3.63
CA SER A 49 -2.32 6.53 -4.93
C SER A 49 -3.40 7.36 -5.65
N PRO A 50 -3.00 8.36 -6.46
CA PRO A 50 -3.93 9.15 -7.26
C PRO A 50 -4.90 8.25 -8.03
N SER A 51 -6.17 8.67 -8.15
CA SER A 51 -7.21 7.82 -8.77
C SER A 51 -6.86 7.32 -10.18
N HIS A 52 -6.06 8.06 -10.94
CA HIS A 52 -5.65 7.68 -12.29
C HIS A 52 -4.55 6.61 -12.34
N THR A 53 -3.74 6.43 -11.29
CA THR A 53 -2.70 5.38 -11.21
C THR A 53 -3.10 4.20 -10.32
N ARG A 54 -4.24 4.32 -9.63
CA ARG A 54 -4.68 3.32 -8.65
C ARG A 54 -4.90 1.95 -9.25
N VAL A 55 -5.52 1.86 -10.42
CA VAL A 55 -5.77 0.56 -11.07
C VAL A 55 -4.44 -0.15 -11.35
N GLU A 56 -3.43 0.57 -11.83
CA GLU A 56 -2.09 0.02 -12.06
C GLU A 56 -1.42 -0.43 -10.76
N THR A 57 -1.56 0.37 -9.68
CA THR A 57 -1.02 0.03 -8.36
C THR A 57 -1.66 -1.26 -7.80
N VAL A 58 -2.98 -1.35 -7.86
CA VAL A 58 -3.72 -2.53 -7.37
C VAL A 58 -3.43 -3.75 -8.25
N ALA A 59 -3.33 -3.58 -9.58
CA ALA A 59 -2.97 -4.66 -10.47
C ALA A 59 -1.59 -5.26 -10.14
N ALA A 60 -0.60 -4.43 -9.81
CA ALA A 60 0.72 -4.90 -9.39
C ALA A 60 0.67 -5.68 -8.06
N ILE A 61 -0.14 -5.23 -7.09
CA ILE A 61 -0.36 -5.96 -5.83
C ILE A 61 -0.98 -7.33 -6.10
N VAL A 62 -2.07 -7.35 -6.88
CA VAL A 62 -2.82 -8.57 -7.21
C VAL A 62 -1.98 -9.55 -8.02
N GLU A 63 -1.13 -9.04 -8.92
CA GLU A 63 -0.18 -9.86 -9.68
C GLU A 63 0.84 -10.53 -8.75
N GLU A 64 1.41 -9.80 -7.80
CA GLU A 64 2.40 -10.33 -6.84
C GLU A 64 1.78 -11.45 -5.98
N VAL A 65 0.56 -11.22 -5.47
CA VAL A 65 -0.18 -12.22 -4.69
C VAL A 65 -0.48 -13.47 -5.53
N GLN A 66 -0.94 -13.31 -6.78
CA GLN A 66 -1.24 -14.44 -7.66
C GLN A 66 0.00 -15.25 -8.07
N GLN A 67 1.17 -14.62 -8.10
CA GLN A 67 2.44 -15.29 -8.36
C GLN A 67 3.03 -15.97 -7.11
N GLY A 68 2.38 -15.80 -5.94
CA GLY A 68 2.84 -16.35 -4.67
C GLY A 68 4.01 -15.57 -4.07
N GLY A 69 4.22 -14.32 -4.49
CA GLY A 69 5.26 -13.43 -3.96
C GLY A 69 4.85 -12.67 -2.70
N ALA A 70 3.55 -12.71 -2.33
CA ALA A 70 3.01 -12.04 -1.16
C ALA A 70 1.88 -12.84 -0.52
N ASP A 71 1.88 -12.93 0.82
CA ASP A 71 0.81 -13.52 1.64
C ASP A 71 -0.13 -12.43 2.20
N LEU A 72 -0.50 -11.46 1.34
CA LEU A 72 -1.30 -10.29 1.72
C LEU A 72 -2.74 -10.69 2.07
N VAL A 73 -3.21 -10.28 3.25
CA VAL A 73 -4.57 -10.57 3.73
C VAL A 73 -5.60 -9.65 3.09
N ASP A 74 -5.30 -8.35 2.97
CA ASP A 74 -6.24 -7.36 2.44
C ASP A 74 -5.56 -6.13 1.83
N TYR A 75 -6.30 -5.40 0.99
CA TYR A 75 -5.92 -4.05 0.58
C TYR A 75 -7.15 -3.13 0.59
N VAL A 76 -6.95 -1.91 1.06
CA VAL A 76 -8.00 -0.89 1.06
C VAL A 76 -7.55 0.27 0.20
N THR A 77 -8.38 0.68 -0.76
CA THR A 77 -8.10 1.91 -1.51
C THR A 77 -8.70 3.11 -0.80
N GLU A 78 -7.95 4.20 -0.70
CA GLU A 78 -8.48 5.50 -0.28
C GLU A 78 -9.77 5.77 -1.06
N PRO A 79 -10.92 6.07 -0.41
CA PRO A 79 -12.14 6.36 -1.15
C PRO A 79 -11.87 7.44 -2.19
N ALA A 80 -12.47 7.32 -3.38
CA ALA A 80 -12.45 8.44 -4.30
C ALA A 80 -13.05 9.65 -3.57
N ARG A 81 -12.61 10.87 -3.89
CA ARG A 81 -13.20 12.07 -3.26
C ARG A 81 -14.72 12.05 -3.49
N GLY A 82 -15.49 11.87 -2.42
CA GLY A 82 -16.94 11.64 -2.43
C GLY A 82 -17.34 10.54 -1.44
N GLU A 83 -18.63 10.32 -1.24
CA GLU A 83 -19.16 9.21 -0.44
C GLU A 83 -19.07 7.91 -1.26
N PHE A 84 -18.32 6.92 -0.78
CA PHE A 84 -18.22 5.61 -1.41
C PHE A 84 -18.21 4.53 -0.31
N THR A 85 -18.90 3.42 -0.55
CA THR A 85 -18.79 2.23 0.31
C THR A 85 -17.83 1.25 -0.34
N ALA A 86 -16.76 0.90 0.37
CA ALA A 86 -15.80 -0.11 -0.07
C ALA A 86 -16.18 -1.47 0.55
N GLY A 87 -16.07 -2.53 -0.26
CA GLY A 87 -16.16 -3.91 0.21
C GLY A 87 -15.27 -4.82 -0.64
N PRO A 88 -15.18 -6.12 -0.30
CA PRO A 88 -14.34 -7.10 -1.01
C PRO A 88 -14.71 -7.31 -2.48
N ALA A 89 -15.86 -6.79 -2.92
CA ALA A 89 -16.29 -6.79 -4.32
C ALA A 89 -15.87 -5.53 -5.11
N GLY A 90 -15.21 -4.56 -4.49
CA GLY A 90 -14.85 -3.27 -5.07
C GLY A 90 -15.71 -2.11 -4.56
N VAL A 91 -15.79 -1.04 -5.35
CA VAL A 91 -16.52 0.20 -5.03
C VAL A 91 -17.88 0.19 -5.72
N GLU A 92 -18.98 0.20 -4.96
CA GLU A 92 -20.34 0.36 -5.49
C GLU A 92 -20.77 1.84 -5.41
N ARG A 93 -21.48 2.31 -6.44
CA ARG A 93 -21.99 3.70 -6.57
C ARG A 93 -23.36 3.87 -5.93
#